data_AF-A0A0B4BPQ2-F1
#
_entry.id   AF-A0A0B4BPQ2-F1
#
_cell.length_a   1.000
_cell.length_b   1.000
_cell.length_c   1.000
_cell.angle_alpha   90.00
_cell.angle_beta   90.00
_cell.angle_gamma   90.00
#
_symmetry.space_group_name_H-M   'P 1'
#
loop_
_entity.id
_entity.type
_entity.pdbx_description
1 polymer ?
#
loop_
_entity_poly.entity_id
_entity_poly.type
_entity_poly.pdbx_seq_one_letter_code
_entity_poly.pdbx_strand_id
1 'polypeptide(L)'
;MKPFGNAALRAQLAARGQARPQRLFQGSQNISLLRGTIVLGREGERAAEEIKAGDSLITRTQGMAQVESVRTRRAMLQAVCISAGSLGDTRSDGDLTVPWDQRILVRDWRAKAMFGQPQAVVPAYELVDGEFIRDLGLQMMELTILEFSRPHVIYAGGMELAAAAQAPEDLRPAA
;
A
#
# COMPACT_ATOMS: atom_id res chain seq x y z
N MET A 1 25.26 -0.87 10.84
CA MET A 1 23.93 -0.56 10.26
C MET A 1 23.89 -1.25 8.91
N LYS A 2 23.11 -2.33 8.75
CA LYS A 2 23.00 -3.00 7.44
C LYS A 2 22.37 -2.01 6.45
N PRO A 3 22.78 -1.99 5.17
CA PRO A 3 22.12 -1.13 4.20
C PRO A 3 20.65 -1.55 4.06
N PHE A 4 19.74 -0.61 4.31
CA PHE A 4 18.35 -0.74 3.86
C PHE A 4 18.32 -0.53 2.35
N GLY A 5 17.56 -1.37 1.64
CA GLY A 5 17.46 -1.32 0.19
C GLY A 5 18.19 -2.47 -0.48
N ASN A 6 17.42 -3.34 -1.09
CA ASN A 6 17.93 -4.56 -1.71
C ASN A 6 18.45 -4.26 -3.13
N ALA A 7 19.62 -3.62 -3.22
CA ALA A 7 20.28 -3.34 -4.50
C ALA A 7 20.51 -4.63 -5.34
N ALA A 8 20.73 -5.76 -4.65
CA ALA A 8 20.84 -7.08 -5.27
C ALA A 8 19.48 -7.57 -5.85
N LEU A 9 18.36 -7.36 -5.15
CA LEU A 9 17.02 -7.65 -5.67
C LEU A 9 16.64 -6.68 -6.80
N ARG A 10 17.02 -5.40 -6.74
CA ARG A 10 16.87 -4.46 -7.88
C ARG A 10 17.57 -4.99 -9.14
N ALA A 11 18.78 -5.52 -8.99
CA ALA A 11 19.54 -6.12 -10.08
C ALA A 11 18.96 -7.48 -10.54
N GLN A 12 18.50 -8.33 -9.62
CA GLN A 12 17.87 -9.62 -9.94
C GLN A 12 16.49 -9.47 -10.61
N LEU A 13 15.72 -8.43 -10.26
CA LEU A 13 14.44 -8.08 -10.88
C LEU A 13 14.62 -7.41 -12.25
N ALA A 14 15.71 -6.68 -12.48
CA ALA A 14 16.06 -6.19 -13.81
C ALA A 14 16.50 -7.33 -14.76
N ALA A 15 17.11 -8.38 -14.22
CA ALA A 15 17.59 -9.55 -14.97
C ALA A 15 16.52 -10.62 -15.22
N ARG A 16 15.55 -10.79 -14.31
CA ARG A 16 14.34 -11.57 -14.57
C ARG A 16 13.40 -10.69 -15.37
N GLY A 17 13.27 -10.93 -16.67
CA GLY A 17 12.23 -10.34 -17.54
C GLY A 17 10.81 -10.71 -17.09
N GLN A 18 10.45 -10.43 -15.85
CA GLN A 18 9.12 -10.58 -15.30
C GLN A 18 8.26 -9.55 -16.00
N ALA A 19 7.31 -10.06 -16.77
CA ALA A 19 6.28 -9.29 -17.45
C ALA A 19 5.88 -8.12 -16.57
N ARG A 20 5.87 -6.90 -17.16
CA ARG A 20 5.25 -5.70 -16.58
C ARG A 20 4.09 -6.17 -15.68
N PRO A 21 4.10 -5.91 -14.36
CA PRO A 21 2.99 -6.30 -13.51
C PRO A 21 1.74 -5.81 -14.24
N GLN A 22 0.83 -6.75 -14.54
CA GLN A 22 -0.39 -6.39 -15.26
C GLN A 22 -1.01 -5.29 -14.43
N ARG A 23 -1.00 -4.04 -14.92
CA ARG A 23 -1.75 -2.98 -14.26
C ARG A 23 -3.17 -3.48 -14.26
N LEU A 24 -3.61 -3.87 -13.08
CA LEU A 24 -4.80 -4.68 -12.94
C LEU A 24 -6.05 -3.90 -13.35
N PHE A 25 -5.93 -2.57 -13.45
CA PHE A 25 -6.96 -1.65 -13.92
C PHE A 25 -6.34 -0.43 -14.61
N GLN A 26 -7.04 0.06 -15.65
CA GLN A 26 -6.84 1.41 -16.21
C GLN A 26 -7.62 2.40 -15.35
N GLY A 27 -7.00 2.87 -14.27
CA GLY A 27 -7.53 3.91 -13.40
C GLY A 27 -6.40 4.42 -12.54
N SER A 28 -6.14 5.72 -12.58
CA SER A 28 -4.99 6.30 -11.88
C SER A 28 -5.16 6.28 -10.35
N GLN A 29 -6.37 6.00 -9.84
CA GLN A 29 -6.84 6.37 -8.49
C GLN A 29 -7.55 5.22 -7.75
N ASN A 30 -6.92 4.05 -7.71
CA ASN A 30 -7.48 2.89 -7.01
C ASN A 30 -6.48 2.23 -6.08
N ILE A 31 -7.00 1.41 -5.18
CA ILE A 31 -6.23 0.58 -4.25
C ILE A 31 -6.82 -0.82 -4.20
N SER A 32 -5.97 -1.84 -4.05
CA SER A 32 -6.39 -3.23 -3.89
C SER A 32 -6.03 -3.71 -2.49
N LEU A 33 -7.04 -3.97 -1.67
CA LEU A 33 -6.89 -4.40 -0.29
C LEU A 33 -7.24 -5.89 -0.17
N LEU A 34 -6.46 -6.66 0.59
CA LEU A 34 -6.81 -8.04 0.89
C LEU A 34 -8.08 -8.08 1.75
N ARG A 35 -8.92 -9.10 1.56
CA ARG A 35 -10.04 -9.39 2.47
C ARG A 35 -9.57 -9.44 3.92
N GLY A 36 -10.33 -8.81 4.83
CA GLY A 36 -9.97 -8.67 6.24
C GLY A 36 -9.04 -7.49 6.55
N THR A 37 -8.53 -6.77 5.55
CA THR A 37 -7.74 -5.55 5.81
C THR A 37 -8.62 -4.51 6.48
N ILE A 38 -8.27 -4.10 7.69
CA ILE A 38 -8.99 -3.05 8.42
C ILE A 38 -8.71 -1.69 7.80
N VAL A 39 -9.75 -0.90 7.54
CA VAL A 39 -9.69 0.44 6.95
C VAL A 39 -10.33 1.44 7.91
N LEU A 40 -9.72 2.62 8.07
CA LEU A 40 -10.30 3.69 8.87
C LEU A 40 -11.35 4.46 8.07
N GLY A 41 -12.61 4.34 8.50
CA GLY A 41 -13.75 5.09 7.99
C GLY A 41 -14.28 6.14 8.96
N ARG A 42 -15.29 6.90 8.51
CA ARG A 42 -15.99 7.89 9.36
C ARG A 42 -16.55 7.28 10.66
N GLU A 43 -17.02 6.04 10.57
CA GLU A 43 -17.70 5.33 11.66
C GLU A 43 -16.74 4.43 12.47
N GLY A 44 -15.43 4.52 12.21
CA GLY A 44 -14.40 3.71 12.85
C GLY A 44 -13.73 2.72 11.91
N GLU A 45 -13.11 1.71 12.52
CA GLU A 45 -12.42 0.61 11.85
C GLU A 45 -13.43 -0.36 11.22
N ARG A 46 -13.27 -0.65 9.92
CA ARG A 46 -14.14 -1.58 9.18
C ARG A 46 -13.30 -2.47 8.27
N ALA A 47 -13.74 -3.69 8.01
CA ALA A 47 -13.03 -4.57 7.09
C ALA A 47 -13.20 -4.08 5.64
N ALA A 48 -12.19 -4.31 4.79
CA ALA A 48 -12.19 -3.84 3.40
C ALA A 48 -13.42 -4.33 2.61
N GLU A 49 -13.85 -5.58 2.82
CA GLU A 49 -15.04 -6.17 2.19
C GLU A 49 -16.38 -5.58 2.65
N GLU A 50 -16.41 -4.82 3.75
CA GLU A 50 -17.62 -4.17 4.27
C GLU A 50 -17.82 -2.77 3.67
N ILE A 51 -16.78 -2.22 3.05
CA ILE A 51 -16.80 -0.90 2.43
C ILE A 51 -17.70 -0.90 1.20
N LYS A 52 -18.54 0.13 1.08
CA LYS A 52 -19.47 0.31 -0.05
C LYS A 52 -19.19 1.60 -0.79
N ALA A 53 -19.61 1.65 -2.06
CA ALA A 53 -19.62 2.90 -2.81
C ALA A 53 -20.49 3.93 -2.05
N GLY A 54 -19.98 5.15 -1.93
CA GLY A 54 -20.57 6.22 -1.15
C GLY A 54 -20.01 6.36 0.27
N ASP A 55 -19.32 5.35 0.80
CA ASP A 55 -18.68 5.42 2.12
C ASP A 55 -17.54 6.45 2.14
N SER A 56 -17.35 7.10 3.28
CA SER A 56 -16.25 8.05 3.49
C SER A 56 -15.15 7.42 4.35
N LEU A 57 -13.93 7.40 3.80
CA LEU A 57 -12.73 6.89 4.43
C LEU A 57 -11.83 8.02 4.92
N ILE A 58 -11.14 7.79 6.04
CA ILE A 58 -10.14 8.71 6.55
C ILE A 58 -8.93 8.68 5.62
N THR A 59 -8.49 9.86 5.20
CA THR A 59 -7.33 10.02 4.31
C THR A 59 -6.32 11.00 4.89
N ARG A 60 -5.03 10.74 4.65
CA ARG A 60 -3.97 11.70 4.97
C ARG A 60 -4.02 12.91 4.05
N THR A 61 -4.39 12.72 2.77
CA THR A 61 -4.41 13.79 1.77
C THR A 61 -5.37 14.92 2.16
N GLN A 62 -6.62 14.59 2.50
CA GLN A 62 -7.64 15.61 2.71
C GLN A 62 -8.58 15.36 3.90
N GLY A 63 -8.25 14.43 4.79
CA GLY A 63 -9.05 14.13 5.96
C GLY A 63 -10.09 13.07 5.67
N MET A 64 -11.04 13.32 4.75
CA MET A 64 -12.05 12.33 4.34
C MET A 64 -12.14 12.24 2.82
N ALA A 65 -12.31 11.03 2.27
CA ALA A 65 -12.58 10.82 0.85
C ALA A 65 -13.70 9.80 0.65
N GLN A 66 -14.59 10.09 -0.30
CA GLN A 66 -15.68 9.20 -0.64
C GLN A 66 -15.21 8.14 -1.64
N VAL A 67 -15.58 6.89 -1.38
CA VAL A 67 -15.36 5.76 -2.30
C VAL A 67 -16.37 5.85 -3.44
N GLU A 68 -15.91 5.91 -4.68
CA GLU A 68 -16.78 6.00 -5.86
C GLU A 68 -17.31 4.65 -6.29
N SER A 69 -16.45 3.63 -6.23
CA SER A 69 -16.83 2.27 -6.60
C SER A 69 -16.05 1.25 -5.79
N VAL A 70 -16.66 0.07 -5.62
CA VAL A 70 -16.07 -1.07 -4.94
C VAL A 70 -16.23 -2.29 -5.84
N ARG A 71 -15.14 -3.04 -6.03
CA ARG A 71 -15.14 -4.28 -6.80
C ARG A 71 -14.39 -5.36 -6.03
N THR A 72 -14.84 -6.60 -6.14
CA THR A 72 -14.08 -7.73 -5.60
C THR A 72 -13.45 -8.50 -6.74
N ARG A 73 -12.20 -8.95 -6.55
CA ARG A 73 -11.53 -9.83 -7.51
C ARG A 73 -10.66 -10.84 -6.79
N ARG A 74 -10.76 -12.09 -7.23
CA ARG A 74 -9.83 -13.16 -6.86
C ARG A 74 -8.79 -13.34 -7.96
N ALA A 75 -7.50 -13.24 -7.63
CA ALA A 75 -6.42 -13.32 -8.62
C ALA A 75 -5.13 -13.89 -8.00
N MET A 76 -4.32 -14.57 -8.82
CA MET A 76 -2.97 -14.99 -8.46
C MET A 76 -2.01 -13.83 -8.74
N LEU A 77 -1.45 -13.23 -7.69
CA LEU A 77 -0.59 -12.04 -7.77
C LEU A 77 0.65 -12.23 -6.91
N GLN A 78 1.75 -11.58 -7.29
CA GLN A 78 2.90 -11.52 -6.40
C GLN A 78 2.55 -10.65 -5.18
N ALA A 79 2.93 -11.10 -3.99
CA ALA A 79 2.55 -10.46 -2.74
C ALA A 79 3.77 -10.12 -1.88
N VAL A 80 3.65 -9.02 -1.12
CA VAL A 80 4.60 -8.61 -0.09
C VAL A 80 3.90 -8.67 1.25
N CYS A 81 4.53 -9.31 2.23
CA CYS A 81 4.11 -9.27 3.62
C CYS A 81 4.98 -8.28 4.39
N ILE A 82 4.32 -7.39 5.11
CA ILE A 82 4.95 -6.33 5.90
C ILE A 82 4.60 -6.61 7.36
N SER A 83 5.62 -6.90 8.16
CA SER A 83 5.41 -7.22 9.55
C SER A 83 4.94 -6.01 10.35
N ALA A 84 4.07 -6.27 11.33
CA ALA A 84 3.56 -5.26 12.24
C ALA A 84 4.69 -4.40 12.84
N GLY A 85 4.52 -3.09 12.87
CA GLY A 85 5.49 -2.15 13.46
C GLY A 85 6.80 -1.95 12.67
N SER A 86 7.06 -2.69 11.59
CA SER A 86 8.31 -2.60 10.80
C SER A 86 8.54 -1.20 10.19
N LEU A 87 7.47 -0.52 9.78
CA LEU A 87 7.51 0.85 9.26
C LEU A 87 7.27 1.93 10.32
N GLY A 88 7.15 1.57 11.60
CA GLY A 88 7.09 2.50 12.73
C GLY A 88 5.71 2.95 13.17
N ASP A 89 4.64 2.44 12.57
CA ASP A 89 3.29 2.66 13.06
C ASP A 89 2.99 1.70 14.22
N THR A 90 2.67 2.26 15.40
CA THR A 90 2.41 1.50 16.64
C THR A 90 1.01 0.89 16.71
N ARG A 91 0.22 0.94 15.62
CA ARG A 91 -1.20 0.58 15.61
C ARG A 91 -1.54 -0.57 14.64
N SER A 92 -0.55 -1.26 14.08
CA SER A 92 -0.81 -2.47 13.29
C SER A 92 -1.11 -3.64 14.23
N ASP A 93 -2.34 -4.14 14.25
CA ASP A 93 -2.75 -5.31 15.04
C ASP A 93 -2.20 -6.65 14.47
N GLY A 94 -1.51 -6.59 13.32
CA GLY A 94 -0.88 -7.76 12.70
C GLY A 94 -0.11 -7.42 11.43
N ASP A 95 0.49 -8.45 10.84
CA ASP A 95 1.19 -8.35 9.56
C ASP A 95 0.21 -7.99 8.44
N LEU A 96 0.64 -7.12 7.52
CA LEU A 96 -0.17 -6.72 6.37
C LEU A 96 0.39 -7.36 5.09
N THR A 97 -0.46 -8.12 4.39
CA THR A 97 -0.12 -8.64 3.06
C THR A 97 -0.77 -7.77 1.98
N VAL A 98 0.06 -7.28 1.05
CA VAL A 98 -0.36 -6.41 -0.06
C VAL A 98 0.10 -6.96 -1.41
N PRO A 99 -0.56 -6.57 -2.51
CA PRO A 99 0.00 -6.78 -3.84
C PRO A 99 1.40 -6.19 -3.97
N TRP A 100 2.27 -6.85 -4.73
CA TRP A 100 3.68 -6.50 -4.91
C TRP A 100 3.94 -5.02 -5.26
N ASP A 101 3.10 -4.44 -6.11
CA ASP A 101 3.20 -3.07 -6.59
C ASP A 101 2.31 -2.08 -5.83
N GLN A 102 1.67 -2.50 -4.74
CA GLN A 102 0.88 -1.62 -3.88
C GLN A 102 1.76 -0.50 -3.36
N ARG A 103 1.32 0.74 -3.53
CA ARG A 103 2.06 1.92 -3.06
C ARG A 103 1.78 2.20 -1.59
N ILE A 104 2.86 2.49 -0.88
CA ILE A 104 2.91 2.73 0.56
C ILE A 104 3.59 4.06 0.79
N LEU A 105 3.01 4.90 1.65
CA LEU A 105 3.65 6.10 2.12
C LEU A 105 4.61 5.74 3.25
N VAL A 106 5.89 6.03 3.04
CA VAL A 106 6.95 5.96 4.06
C VAL A 106 7.31 7.38 4.45
N ARG A 107 7.53 7.63 5.73
CA ARG A 107 7.83 8.97 6.26
C ARG A 107 8.91 8.95 7.35
N ASP A 108 9.25 10.13 7.82
CA ASP A 108 10.19 10.42 8.90
C ASP A 108 11.64 9.98 8.58
N TRP A 109 12.40 9.59 9.60
CA TRP A 109 13.81 9.22 9.46
C TRP A 109 14.02 8.06 8.49
N ARG A 110 13.05 7.14 8.35
CA ARG A 110 13.13 6.02 7.40
C ARG A 110 13.07 6.50 5.96
N ALA A 111 12.10 7.37 5.63
CA ALA A 111 12.02 7.95 4.29
C ALA A 111 13.29 8.73 3.94
N LYS A 112 13.82 9.49 4.90
CA LYS A 112 15.07 10.24 4.71
C LYS A 112 16.26 9.31 4.49
N ALA A 113 16.36 8.23 5.26
CA ALA A 113 17.44 7.26 5.13
C ALA A 113 17.37 6.45 3.83
N MET A 114 16.16 6.07 3.38
CA MET A 114 15.95 5.21 2.21
C MET A 114 15.87 5.99 0.89
N PHE A 115 15.28 7.18 0.92
CA PHE A 115 14.92 7.95 -0.29
C PHE A 115 15.46 9.39 -0.29
N GLY A 116 16.15 9.82 0.78
CA GLY A 116 16.70 11.17 0.89
C GLY A 116 15.64 12.27 1.08
N GLN A 117 14.37 11.90 1.26
CA GLN A 117 13.23 12.82 1.37
C GLN A 117 12.49 12.62 2.70
N PRO A 118 11.82 13.63 3.26
CA PRO A 118 11.07 13.50 4.51
C PRO A 118 9.88 12.54 4.42
N GLN A 119 9.37 12.31 3.20
CA GLN A 119 8.34 11.33 2.88
C GLN A 119 8.52 10.83 1.46
N ALA A 120 8.08 9.60 1.18
CA ALA A 120 8.10 9.00 -0.15
C ALA A 120 6.95 8.01 -0.31
N VAL A 121 6.28 8.03 -1.46
CA VAL A 121 5.32 6.99 -1.83
C VAL A 121 6.02 6.00 -2.76
N VAL A 122 6.15 4.75 -2.31
CA VAL A 122 6.94 3.73 -3.00
C VAL A 122 6.16 2.43 -3.11
N PRO A 123 6.37 1.61 -4.15
CA PRO A 123 5.75 0.30 -4.22
C PRO A 123 6.33 -0.63 -3.15
N ALA A 124 5.51 -1.54 -2.63
CA ALA A 124 5.84 -2.42 -1.51
C ALA A 124 7.11 -3.24 -1.74
N TYR A 125 7.36 -3.67 -2.98
CA TYR A 125 8.56 -4.43 -3.32
C TYR A 125 9.89 -3.69 -3.09
N GLU A 126 9.89 -2.36 -3.15
CA GLU A 126 11.11 -1.58 -2.89
C GLU A 126 11.50 -1.58 -1.41
N LEU A 127 10.56 -1.96 -0.54
CA LEU A 127 10.75 -2.04 0.91
C LEU A 127 11.24 -3.42 1.37
N VAL A 128 11.26 -4.44 0.50
CA VAL A 128 11.64 -5.81 0.85
C VAL A 128 13.08 -5.87 1.37
N ASP A 129 13.22 -6.28 2.63
CA ASP A 129 14.49 -6.48 3.33
C ASP A 129 14.79 -7.96 3.62
N GLY A 130 13.78 -8.84 3.44
CA GLY A 130 13.89 -10.27 3.66
C GLY A 130 13.73 -10.71 5.12
N GLU A 131 13.57 -9.78 6.06
CA GLU A 131 13.42 -10.04 7.50
C GLU A 131 12.04 -9.60 7.99
N PHE A 132 11.73 -8.31 7.88
CA PHE A 132 10.46 -7.72 8.31
C PHE A 132 9.52 -7.44 7.15
N ILE A 133 10.07 -7.24 5.96
CA ILE A 133 9.31 -7.04 4.73
C ILE A 133 9.75 -8.10 3.73
N ARG A 134 8.84 -9.02 3.43
CA ARG A 134 9.15 -10.30 2.77
C ARG A 134 8.36 -10.46 1.48
N ASP A 135 9.05 -10.88 0.42
CA ASP A 135 8.42 -11.38 -0.80
C ASP A 135 7.79 -12.75 -0.52
N LEU A 136 6.48 -12.87 -0.72
CA LEU A 136 5.77 -14.14 -0.59
C LEU A 136 5.64 -14.91 -1.91
N GLY A 137 6.14 -14.36 -3.02
CA GLY A 137 5.93 -14.90 -4.35
C GLY A 137 4.46 -14.78 -4.78
N LEU A 138 4.05 -15.65 -5.72
CA LEU A 138 2.67 -15.67 -6.23
C LEU A 138 1.72 -16.25 -5.17
N GLN A 139 0.69 -15.48 -4.82
CA GLN A 139 -0.34 -15.83 -3.85
C GLN A 139 -1.73 -15.67 -4.47
N MET A 140 -2.66 -16.55 -4.12
CA MET A 140 -4.07 -16.38 -4.48
C MET A 140 -4.70 -15.39 -3.50
N MET A 141 -5.05 -14.21 -4.00
CA MET A 141 -5.56 -13.11 -3.18
C MET A 141 -7.02 -12.81 -3.51
N GLU A 142 -7.84 -12.63 -2.47
CA GLU A 142 -9.18 -12.07 -2.59
C GLU A 142 -9.11 -10.58 -2.26
N LEU A 143 -9.26 -9.75 -3.28
CA LEU A 143 -9.06 -8.32 -3.22
C LEU A 143 -10.38 -7.56 -3.23
N THR A 144 -10.52 -6.63 -2.31
CA THR A 144 -11.48 -5.53 -2.40
C THR A 144 -10.77 -4.32 -3.00
N ILE A 145 -11.21 -3.91 -4.18
CA ILE A 145 -10.66 -2.79 -4.93
C ILE A 145 -11.56 -1.59 -4.70
N LEU A 146 -10.97 -0.51 -4.20
CA LEU A 146 -11.65 0.76 -3.95
C LEU A 146 -11.18 1.77 -4.98
N GLU A 147 -12.12 2.50 -5.59
CA GLU A 147 -11.86 3.59 -6.53
C GLU A 147 -12.27 4.94 -5.92
N PHE A 148 -11.48 5.97 -6.22
CA PHE A 148 -11.71 7.34 -5.76
C PHE A 148 -11.67 8.32 -6.95
N SER A 149 -12.29 9.48 -6.78
CA SER A 149 -12.26 10.57 -7.77
C SER A 149 -10.85 11.05 -8.10
N ARG A 150 -9.90 10.91 -7.16
CA ARG A 150 -8.53 11.41 -7.26
C ARG A 150 -7.58 10.61 -6.35
N PRO A 151 -6.25 10.81 -6.46
CA PRO A 151 -5.29 10.07 -5.66
C PRO A 151 -5.44 10.39 -4.16
N HIS A 152 -5.45 9.36 -3.34
CA HIS A 152 -5.50 9.51 -1.88
C HIS A 152 -4.55 8.56 -1.18
N VAL A 153 -4.04 8.97 -0.01
CA VAL A 153 -3.46 8.04 0.97
C VAL A 153 -4.51 7.75 2.02
N ILE A 154 -4.87 6.47 2.17
CA ILE A 154 -5.82 5.98 3.16
C ILE A 154 -5.07 5.24 4.28
N TYR A 155 -5.73 5.12 5.43
CA TYR A 155 -5.26 4.28 6.53
C TYR A 155 -5.88 2.89 6.41
N ALA A 156 -5.05 1.88 6.15
CA ALA A 156 -5.47 0.50 5.96
C ALA A 156 -4.41 -0.48 6.50
N GLY A 157 -4.84 -1.49 7.26
CA GLY A 157 -3.96 -2.48 7.87
C GLY A 157 -2.96 -1.89 8.86
N GLY A 158 -3.30 -0.77 9.50
CA GLY A 158 -2.38 -0.01 10.35
C GLY A 158 -1.31 0.78 9.58
N MET A 159 -1.45 0.91 8.25
CA MET A 159 -0.45 1.50 7.36
C MET A 159 -1.07 2.62 6.50
N GLU A 160 -0.22 3.49 5.97
CA GLU A 160 -0.61 4.55 5.04
C GLU A 160 -0.45 4.08 3.58
N LEU A 161 -1.55 3.64 2.96
CA LEU A 161 -1.54 3.08 1.61
C LEU A 161 -2.05 4.09 0.58
N ALA A 162 -1.34 4.22 -0.55
CA ALA A 162 -1.73 5.12 -1.62
C ALA A 162 -2.67 4.43 -2.63
N ALA A 163 -3.87 4.98 -2.78
CA ALA A 163 -4.81 4.69 -3.85
C ALA A 163 -4.46 5.49 -5.10
N ALA A 164 -3.30 5.20 -5.69
CA ALA A 164 -2.75 5.99 -6.76
C ALA A 164 -1.68 5.25 -7.58
N ALA A 165 -1.58 5.59 -8.86
CA ALA A 165 -0.47 5.16 -9.72
C ALA A 165 0.83 5.97 -9.49
N GLN A 166 0.77 7.11 -8.80
CA GLN A 166 1.89 8.00 -8.46
C GLN A 166 1.63 8.62 -7.08
N ALA A 167 2.61 9.30 -6.48
CA ALA A 167 2.38 10.01 -5.22
C ALA A 167 1.26 11.05 -5.40
N PRO A 168 0.31 11.19 -4.46
CA PRO A 168 -0.67 12.28 -4.51
C PRO A 168 0.03 13.64 -4.40
N GLU A 169 -0.43 14.64 -5.17
CA GLU A 169 0.13 15.99 -5.15
C GLU A 169 -0.14 16.71 -3.80
N ASP A 170 -1.26 16.41 -3.15
CA ASP A 170 -1.72 17.08 -1.92
C ASP A 170 -1.40 16.31 -0.62
N LEU A 171 -0.23 15.68 -0.53
CA LEU A 171 0.17 14.99 0.71
C LEU A 171 0.43 15.97 1.84
N ARG A 172 -0.34 15.86 2.94
CA ARG A 172 -0.08 16.64 4.16
C ARG A 172 1.31 16.33 4.71
N PRO A 173 2.06 17.34 5.18
CA PRO A 173 3.39 17.14 5.74
C PRO A 173 3.38 16.22 6.97
N ALA A 174 4.51 15.55 7.20
CA ALA A 174 4.76 14.82 8.45
C ALA A 174 4.77 15.83 9.61
N ALA A 175 3.97 15.56 10.64
CA ALA A 175 3.96 16.32 11.89
C ALA A 175 5.13 15.88 12.78
#